data_AF-A0A1C3EER5-F1
#
_entry.id   AF-A0A1C3EER5-F1
#
_cell.length_a   1.000
_cell.length_b   1.000
_cell.length_c   1.000
_cell.angle_alpha   90.00
_cell.angle_beta   90.00
_cell.angle_gamma   90.00
#
_symmetry.space_group_name_H-M   'P 1'
#
loop_
_entity.id
_entity.type
_entity.pdbx_description
1 polymer ?
#
loop_
_entity_poly.entity_id
_entity_poly.type
_entity_poly.pdbx_seq_one_letter_code
_entity_poly.pdbx_strand_id
1 'polypeptide(L)'
;MNLRHQIFGLGLGLAFCGVALPGCGGTAVKVESQSQPAETSGKENLKKRLQAIAETGSGGSGLSGMRESILELKKTEPELANQLLTELGKMEKTSNADVIKKVASGMIEKL
;
A
#
# COMPACT_ATOMS: atom_id res chain seq x y z
N MET A 1 38.42 7.34 -32.41
CA MET A 1 37.96 6.25 -31.52
C MET A 1 36.64 5.75 -32.09
N ASN A 2 36.54 4.81 -33.03
CA ASN A 2 37.00 3.42 -33.11
C ASN A 2 36.61 2.58 -31.89
N LEU A 3 35.39 2.02 -31.90
CA LEU A 3 35.12 0.76 -31.24
C LEU A 3 34.54 -0.23 -32.26
N ARG A 4 35.44 -1.14 -32.64
CA ARG A 4 35.32 -2.14 -33.68
C ARG A 4 34.50 -3.32 -33.16
N HIS A 5 33.80 -3.94 -34.10
CA HIS A 5 33.18 -5.24 -33.97
C HIS A 5 34.17 -6.31 -33.47
N GLN A 6 33.72 -7.19 -32.57
CA GLN A 6 34.16 -8.58 -32.46
C GLN A 6 33.03 -9.40 -31.81
N ILE A 7 32.33 -10.26 -32.56
CA ILE A 7 32.64 -11.68 -32.87
C ILE A 7 31.93 -12.59 -31.84
N PHE A 8 30.82 -13.26 -32.19
CA PHE A 8 30.68 -14.51 -32.98
C PHE A 8 30.52 -15.71 -32.04
N GLY A 9 29.38 -16.40 -32.13
CA GLY A 9 29.03 -17.55 -31.27
C GLY A 9 27.52 -17.84 -31.25
N LEU A 10 26.86 -18.06 -32.39
CA LEU A 10 26.57 -19.36 -33.02
C LEU A 10 25.33 -20.07 -32.43
N GLY A 11 24.29 -20.26 -33.26
CA GLY A 11 23.09 -21.07 -32.97
C GLY A 11 21.79 -20.39 -33.44
N LEU A 12 21.60 -20.14 -34.73
CA LEU A 12 20.82 -21.02 -35.64
C LEU A 12 19.34 -21.18 -35.24
N GLY A 13 18.44 -20.45 -35.90
CA GLY A 13 17.00 -20.73 -35.83
C GLY A 13 16.10 -19.65 -36.45
N LEU A 14 15.86 -19.78 -37.76
CA LEU A 14 14.63 -19.47 -38.51
C LEU A 14 13.80 -18.23 -38.09
N ALA A 15 13.84 -17.13 -38.85
CA ALA A 15 12.99 -16.88 -40.02
C ALA A 15 11.48 -16.70 -39.72
N PHE A 16 10.97 -15.46 -39.78
CA PHE A 16 9.86 -15.11 -40.68
C PHE A 16 9.68 -13.59 -40.87
N CYS A 17 9.39 -13.22 -42.11
CA CYS A 17 9.20 -11.88 -42.66
C CYS A 17 8.07 -11.07 -42.00
N GLY A 18 8.21 -9.74 -42.07
CA GLY A 18 7.28 -8.77 -41.52
C GLY A 18 6.12 -8.36 -42.42
N VAL A 19 5.44 -7.30 -42.00
CA VAL A 19 4.64 -6.37 -42.81
C VAL A 19 4.42 -5.09 -41.98
N ALA A 20 4.64 -3.94 -42.60
CA ALA A 20 4.41 -2.61 -42.04
C ALA A 20 2.96 -2.15 -42.27
N LEU A 21 2.40 -1.46 -41.25
CA LEU A 21 1.50 -0.25 -41.20
C LEU A 21 0.56 0.04 -42.39
N PRO A 22 -0.67 0.60 -42.21
CA PRO A 22 -0.94 1.73 -41.30
C PRO A 22 -2.37 1.82 -40.68
N GLY A 23 -2.54 2.67 -39.66
CA GLY A 23 -3.83 3.36 -39.40
C GLY A 23 -4.71 2.83 -38.26
N CYS A 24 -4.68 3.54 -37.14
CA CYS A 24 -5.80 3.70 -36.20
C CYS A 24 -5.45 4.96 -35.37
N GLY A 25 -6.07 6.13 -35.51
CA GLY A 25 -7.48 6.35 -35.77
C GLY A 25 -8.22 6.51 -34.45
N GLY A 26 -8.06 7.67 -33.80
CA GLY A 26 -9.02 8.20 -32.83
C GLY A 26 -9.08 7.52 -31.46
N THR A 27 -8.70 8.28 -30.43
CA THR A 27 -9.62 8.76 -29.39
C THR A 27 -8.77 9.16 -28.20
N ALA A 28 -8.80 10.45 -27.90
CA ALA A 28 -8.41 10.95 -26.59
C ALA A 28 -9.28 10.24 -25.55
N VAL A 29 -8.76 9.18 -24.95
CA VAL A 29 -9.37 8.61 -23.76
C VAL A 29 -9.07 9.60 -22.64
N LYS A 30 -9.99 10.55 -22.47
CA LYS A 30 -10.24 11.18 -21.19
C LYS A 30 -10.54 10.03 -20.23
N VAL A 31 -9.52 9.52 -19.56
CA VAL A 31 -9.73 8.65 -18.39
C VAL A 31 -10.25 9.58 -17.32
N GLU A 32 -11.57 9.70 -17.35
CA GLU A 32 -12.45 9.92 -16.23
C GLU A 32 -11.72 9.63 -14.92
N SER A 33 -11.58 10.68 -14.11
CA SER A 33 -11.18 10.57 -12.71
C SER A 33 -12.23 9.67 -12.05
N GLN A 34 -11.94 8.36 -12.05
CA GLN A 34 -12.70 7.36 -11.32
C GLN A 34 -12.51 7.70 -9.84
N SER A 35 -13.40 8.55 -9.36
CA SER A 35 -13.73 8.66 -7.96
C SER A 35 -14.40 7.35 -7.57
N GLN A 36 -13.60 6.33 -7.27
CA GLN A 36 -14.05 5.09 -6.65
C GLN A 36 -13.21 4.81 -5.39
N PRO A 37 -13.86 4.27 -4.35
CA PRO A 37 -13.66 4.70 -2.98
C PRO A 37 -12.31 4.22 -2.41
N ALA A 38 -11.46 5.17 -2.04
CA ALA A 38 -10.22 4.92 -1.30
C ALA A 38 -10.46 4.46 0.16
N GLU A 39 -11.73 4.29 0.55
CA GLU A 39 -12.15 4.04 1.93
C GLU A 39 -11.86 2.61 2.42
N THR A 40 -11.87 1.62 1.53
CA THR A 40 -11.71 0.21 1.93
C THR A 40 -10.26 -0.23 2.03
N SER A 41 -9.38 0.27 1.17
CA SER A 41 -7.96 -0.13 1.16
C SER A 41 -7.21 0.40 2.39
N GLY A 42 -7.54 1.60 2.86
CA GLY A 42 -6.95 2.21 4.05
C GLY A 42 -7.31 1.49 5.36
N LYS A 43 -8.62 1.23 5.59
CA LYS A 43 -9.09 0.51 6.78
C LYS A 43 -8.61 -0.92 6.83
N GLU A 44 -8.67 -1.66 5.72
CA GLU A 44 -8.26 -3.07 5.72
C GLU A 44 -6.76 -3.22 5.98
N ASN A 45 -5.93 -2.34 5.41
CA ASN A 45 -4.50 -2.29 5.67
C ASN A 45 -4.21 -1.93 7.15
N LEU A 46 -4.92 -0.94 7.70
CA LEU A 46 -4.81 -0.58 9.11
C LEU A 46 -5.19 -1.75 10.02
N LYS A 47 -6.27 -2.46 9.71
CA LYS A 47 -6.73 -3.64 10.45
C LYS A 47 -5.69 -4.77 10.45
N LYS A 48 -5.09 -5.07 9.29
CA LYS A 48 -4.01 -6.09 9.18
C LYS A 48 -2.78 -5.72 10.02
N ARG A 49 -2.38 -4.45 10.02
CA ARG A 49 -1.28 -3.96 10.85
C ARG A 49 -1.59 -4.08 12.35
N LEU A 50 -2.80 -3.70 12.75
CA LEU A 50 -3.25 -3.84 14.13
C LEU A 50 -3.33 -5.31 14.55
N GLN A 51 -3.75 -6.23 13.66
CA GLN A 51 -3.76 -7.67 13.94
C GLN A 51 -2.35 -8.18 14.26
N ALA A 52 -1.36 -7.84 13.43
CA ALA A 52 0.03 -8.22 13.68
C ALA A 52 0.54 -7.69 15.03
N ILE A 53 0.13 -6.49 15.43
CA ILE A 53 0.49 -5.90 16.73
C ILE A 53 -0.26 -6.58 17.88
N ALA A 54 -1.53 -6.92 17.69
CA ALA A 54 -2.33 -7.66 18.66
C ALA A 54 -1.77 -9.07 18.92
N GLU A 55 -1.18 -9.70 17.91
CA GLU A 55 -0.55 -11.01 18.03
C GLU A 55 0.84 -10.91 18.71
N THR A 56 1.67 -9.97 18.24
CA THR A 56 3.08 -9.86 18.66
C THR A 56 3.29 -9.03 19.93
N GLY A 57 2.37 -8.12 20.25
CA GLY A 57 2.52 -7.13 21.33
C GLY A 57 3.62 -6.11 21.09
N SER A 58 4.08 -5.97 19.84
CA SER A 58 5.19 -5.10 19.47
C SER A 58 4.74 -4.01 18.49
N GLY A 59 4.73 -2.76 18.96
CA GLY A 59 4.34 -1.61 18.15
C GLY A 59 5.47 -1.08 17.25
N GLY A 60 6.66 -0.88 17.84
CA GLY A 60 7.88 -0.43 17.15
C GLY A 60 7.67 0.66 16.08
N SER A 61 8.41 0.54 14.97
CA SER A 61 8.25 1.39 13.78
C SER A 61 6.90 1.21 13.07
N GLY A 62 6.14 0.16 13.41
CA GLY A 62 4.81 -0.10 12.88
C GLY A 62 3.78 0.93 13.33
N LEU A 63 3.94 1.51 14.53
CA LEU A 63 3.03 2.52 15.07
C LEU A 63 3.04 3.82 14.27
N SER A 64 4.22 4.31 13.88
CA SER A 64 4.35 5.57 13.13
C SER A 64 3.63 5.52 11.78
N GLY A 65 3.69 4.39 11.08
CA GLY A 65 2.99 4.22 9.80
C GLY A 65 1.48 4.11 9.92
N MET A 66 0.95 3.72 11.09
CA MET A 66 -0.50 3.68 11.31
C MET A 66 -1.10 5.06 11.54
N ARG A 67 -0.33 6.00 12.09
CA ARG A 67 -0.80 7.38 12.33
C ARG A 67 -1.28 8.05 11.05
N GLU A 68 -0.51 7.94 9.97
CA GLU A 68 -0.88 8.44 8.63
C GLU A 68 -2.20 7.79 8.16
N SER A 69 -2.33 6.47 8.24
CA SER A 69 -3.56 5.77 7.82
C SER A 69 -4.79 6.19 8.63
N ILE A 70 -4.64 6.47 9.93
CA ILE A 70 -5.74 6.97 10.76
C ILE A 70 -6.07 8.44 10.43
N LEU A 71 -5.08 9.25 10.09
CA LEU A 71 -5.30 10.64 9.64
C LEU A 71 -6.03 10.68 8.29
N GLU A 72 -5.77 9.73 7.41
CA GLU A 72 -6.55 9.57 6.18
C GLU A 72 -8.01 9.21 6.49
N LEU A 73 -8.23 8.26 7.40
CA LEU A 73 -9.56 7.89 7.88
C LEU A 73 -10.31 9.07 8.50
N LYS A 74 -9.61 10.03 9.12
CA LYS A 74 -10.22 11.23 9.71
C LYS A 74 -10.96 12.08 8.67
N LYS A 75 -10.60 12.00 7.38
CA LYS A 75 -11.26 12.73 6.30
C LYS A 75 -12.70 12.27 6.09
N THR A 76 -13.01 11.02 6.45
CA THR A 76 -14.33 10.41 6.23
C THR A 76 -15.03 10.00 7.51
N GLU A 77 -14.29 9.52 8.51
CA GLU A 77 -14.79 9.10 9.82
C GLU A 77 -14.00 9.77 10.95
N PRO A 78 -14.24 11.07 11.21
CA PRO A 78 -13.42 11.86 12.13
C PRO A 78 -13.49 11.39 13.58
N GLU A 79 -14.66 10.94 14.05
CA GLU A 79 -14.83 10.45 15.42
C GLU A 79 -14.08 9.13 15.64
N LEU A 80 -14.23 8.18 14.71
CA LEU A 80 -13.51 6.91 14.73
C LEU A 80 -12.00 7.16 14.69
N ALA A 81 -11.53 8.02 13.78
CA ALA A 81 -10.12 8.36 13.68
C ALA A 81 -9.56 9.01 14.96
N ASN A 82 -10.30 9.93 15.58
CA ASN A 82 -9.85 10.54 16.84
C ASN A 82 -9.76 9.51 17.99
N GLN A 83 -10.70 8.56 18.05
CA GLN A 83 -10.61 7.44 19.00
C GLN A 83 -9.37 6.58 18.73
N LEU A 84 -9.15 6.20 17.46
CA LEU A 84 -7.99 5.38 17.06
C LEU A 84 -6.65 6.10 17.30
N LEU A 85 -6.55 7.41 17.07
CA LEU A 85 -5.36 8.19 17.41
C LEU A 85 -5.09 8.23 18.91
N THR A 86 -6.14 8.28 19.73
CA THR A 86 -6.02 8.25 21.19
C THR A 86 -5.47 6.90 21.66
N GLU A 87 -6.01 5.81 21.13
CA GLU A 87 -5.54 4.44 21.43
C GLU A 87 -4.10 4.22 20.92
N LEU A 88 -3.78 4.68 19.70
CA LEU A 88 -2.41 4.65 19.16
C LEU A 88 -1.42 5.34 20.10
N GLY A 89 -1.79 6.52 20.62
CA GLY A 89 -0.97 7.25 21.58
C GLY A 89 -0.78 6.52 22.91
N LYS A 90 -1.68 5.61 23.30
CA LYS A 90 -1.47 4.72 24.47
C LYS A 90 -0.43 3.65 24.15
N MET A 91 -0.48 3.05 22.96
CA MET A 91 0.50 2.06 22.51
C MET A 91 1.90 2.67 22.38
N GLU A 92 2.02 3.90 21.89
CA GLU A 92 3.31 4.61 21.75
C GLU A 92 3.97 4.92 23.10
N LYS A 93 3.18 5.06 24.17
CA LYS A 93 3.66 5.44 25.51
C LYS A 93 4.00 4.27 26.42
N THR A 94 3.72 3.05 25.99
CA THR A 94 3.91 1.85 26.80
C THR A 94 4.85 0.89 26.10
N SER A 95 5.70 0.21 26.88
CA SER A 95 6.49 -0.93 26.40
C SER A 95 5.90 -2.26 26.89
N ASN A 96 4.75 -2.23 27.54
CA ASN A 96 4.08 -3.43 28.02
C ASN A 96 3.34 -4.10 26.87
N ALA A 97 3.82 -5.29 26.48
CA ALA A 97 3.27 -6.05 25.37
C ALA A 97 1.77 -6.37 25.56
N ASP A 98 1.34 -6.76 26.75
CA ASP A 98 -0.06 -7.09 27.04
C ASP A 98 -1.00 -5.88 26.84
N VAL A 99 -0.54 -4.70 27.29
CA VAL A 99 -1.26 -3.44 27.05
C VAL A 99 -1.33 -3.13 25.56
N ILE A 100 -0.22 -3.28 24.83
CA ILE A 100 -0.18 -3.07 23.37
C ILE A 100 -1.16 -4.01 22.67
N LYS A 101 -1.17 -5.31 23.03
CA LYS A 101 -2.08 -6.30 22.44
C LYS A 101 -3.54 -5.92 22.67
N LYS A 102 -3.88 -5.62 23.93
CA LYS A 102 -5.25 -5.25 24.31
C LYS A 102 -5.74 -4.00 23.59
N VAL A 103 -4.89 -2.97 23.50
CA VAL A 103 -5.23 -1.73 22.80
C VAL A 103 -5.38 -1.98 21.31
N ALA A 104 -4.46 -2.72 20.67
CA ALA A 104 -4.55 -3.07 19.26
C ALA A 104 -5.82 -3.88 18.94
N SER A 105 -6.18 -4.87 19.76
CA SER A 105 -7.46 -5.60 19.63
C SER A 105 -8.67 -4.67 19.72
N GLY A 106 -8.70 -3.77 20.71
CA GLY A 106 -9.79 -2.80 20.84
C GLY A 106 -9.89 -1.83 19.66
N MET A 107 -8.77 -1.51 19.00
CA MET A 107 -8.77 -0.73 17.76
C MET A 107 -9.34 -1.52 16.58
N ILE A 108 -9.07 -2.82 16.48
CA ILE A 108 -9.60 -3.71 15.44
C ILE A 108 -11.13 -3.85 15.55
N GLU A 109 -11.67 -3.93 16.76
CA GLU A 109 -13.12 -4.05 16.99
C GLU A 109 -13.90 -2.79 16.60
N LYS A 110 -13.22 -1.64 16.54
CA LYS A 110 -13.80 -0.36 16.11
C LYS A 110 -13.78 -0.17 14.59
N LEU A 111 -12.96 -0.97 13.87
CA LEU A 111 -12.76 -0.91 12.41
C LEU A 111 -13.62 -1.95 11.67
#